data_AF-A0A7X3Y741-F1
#
_entry.id   AF-A0A7X3Y741-F1
#
_cell.length_a   1.000
_cell.length_b   1.000
_cell.length_c   1.000
_cell.angle_alpha   90.00
_cell.angle_beta   90.00
_cell.angle_gamma   90.00
#
_symmetry.space_group_name_H-M   'P 1'
#
loop_
_entity.id
_entity.type
_entity.pdbx_description
1 polymer ?
#
loop_
_entity_poly.entity_id
_entity_poly.type
_entity_poly.pdbx_seq_one_letter_code
_entity_poly.pdbx_strand_id
1 'polypeptide(L)'
;GHPYLKALLRAVPRFHMAEGERLTPIREVRPETGGLLAGESRAEPDGPADRPLLEVRGLTKRYGSRKAGLFGGGAEEGVLAVDDVSFRIERGECLGLVGESGCGKSTLSKIVMRALTPDRGEVLFDDNGAAVDLLRLPQKSLLPYRRRIQYVFQDPFSALNPRMTAFDIVSEPLVVHRLAGPEERRGIVRELMRLVGLDERHLNRYPHSFSGGQRQRLGIARALALKPELLLCDEPVSALDVSVQAQILNLLKDLQKALGLTYLFVSHNLAVVDYMAERIAVMCAGRLVELAPREVLFRNPRHPYTRALLAAVPEPDLDYPLDFRALADERASKPELWPRPYGLAGGARGMFEEIEEGHFVRLGEDAAPGGLAA
;
A
#
# COMPACT_ATOMS: atom_id res chain seq x y z
N GLY A 1 33.53 5.21 -12.60
CA GLY A 1 32.10 5.07 -12.95
C GLY A 1 31.50 6.39 -13.38
N HIS A 2 30.73 6.39 -14.48
CA HIS A 2 30.12 7.56 -15.12
C HIS A 2 29.11 8.29 -14.20
N PRO A 3 29.02 9.65 -14.20
CA PRO A 3 28.16 10.42 -13.30
C PRO A 3 26.68 10.03 -13.35
N TYR A 4 26.15 9.75 -14.54
CA TYR A 4 24.76 9.30 -14.73
C TYR A 4 24.44 8.01 -13.96
N LEU A 5 25.32 7.01 -13.99
CA LEU A 5 25.12 5.74 -13.29
C LEU A 5 25.13 5.96 -11.77
N LYS A 6 26.05 6.80 -11.27
CA LYS A 6 26.09 7.17 -9.84
C LYS A 6 24.79 7.86 -9.41
N ALA A 7 24.20 8.70 -10.25
CA ALA A 7 22.92 9.34 -9.97
C ALA A 7 21.76 8.34 -9.92
N LEU A 8 21.72 7.37 -10.85
CA LEU A 8 20.71 6.31 -10.83
C LEU A 8 20.80 5.44 -9.56
N LEU A 9 22.01 5.07 -9.13
CA LEU A 9 22.21 4.29 -7.91
C LEU A 9 21.79 5.03 -6.63
N ARG A 10 21.82 6.37 -6.63
CA ARG A 10 21.31 7.19 -5.51
C ARG A 10 19.80 7.36 -5.52
N ALA A 11 19.14 7.08 -6.65
CA ALA A 11 17.69 7.10 -6.76
C ALA A 11 17.05 5.77 -6.32
N VAL A 12 17.82 4.68 -6.31
CA VAL A 12 17.36 3.37 -5.85
C VAL A 12 17.30 3.36 -4.31
N PRO A 13 16.15 3.02 -3.70
CA PRO A 13 16.06 2.79 -2.26
C PRO A 13 16.99 1.65 -1.85
N ARG A 14 17.69 1.84 -0.74
CA ARG A 14 18.61 0.85 -0.17
C ARG A 14 18.17 0.55 1.25
N PHE A 15 18.53 -0.63 1.75
CA PHE A 15 18.37 -0.91 3.16
C PHE A 15 19.30 -0.04 4.00
N HIS A 16 18.90 0.20 5.25
CA HIS A 16 19.69 0.93 6.23
C HIS A 16 19.99 2.39 5.83
N MET A 17 19.11 3.01 5.04
CA MET A 17 19.12 4.46 4.86
C MET A 17 18.99 5.15 6.22
N ALA A 18 19.75 6.24 6.41
CA ALA A 18 19.70 6.98 7.66
C ALA A 18 18.31 7.60 7.89
N GLU A 19 17.94 7.80 9.16
CA GLU A 19 16.66 8.44 9.48
C GLU A 19 16.60 9.84 8.84
N GLY A 20 15.56 10.09 8.05
CA GLY A 20 15.42 11.34 7.29
C GLY A 20 16.23 11.43 5.99
N GLU A 21 17.05 10.44 5.65
CA GLU A 21 17.72 10.37 4.35
C GLU A 21 16.69 10.37 3.21
N ARG A 22 16.99 11.07 2.12
CA ARG A 22 16.08 11.22 0.96
C ARG A 22 16.70 10.61 -0.28
N LEU A 23 15.86 9.98 -1.10
CA LEU A 23 16.26 9.49 -2.41
C LEU A 23 16.66 10.68 -3.30
N THR A 24 17.73 10.54 -4.08
CA THR A 24 18.23 11.60 -4.94
C THR A 24 17.85 11.30 -6.40
N PRO A 25 16.71 11.82 -6.91
CA PRO A 25 16.37 11.66 -8.32
C PRO A 25 17.29 12.49 -9.21
N ILE A 26 17.39 12.15 -10.50
CA ILE A 26 18.14 12.94 -11.50
C ILE A 26 17.58 14.36 -11.64
N ARG A 27 16.27 14.50 -11.46
CA ARG A 27 15.57 15.79 -11.42
C ARG A 27 14.70 15.82 -10.17
N GLU A 28 14.80 16.86 -9.37
CA GLU A 28 13.89 17.04 -8.24
C GLU A 28 12.52 17.53 -8.71
N VAL A 29 11.50 17.06 -8.01
CA VAL A 29 10.18 17.68 -8.02
C VAL A 29 10.10 18.51 -6.75
N ARG A 30 9.83 19.81 -6.87
CA ARG A 30 9.58 20.68 -5.73
C ARG A 30 8.07 20.83 -5.58
N PRO A 31 7.43 20.10 -4.66
CA PRO A 31 6.03 20.34 -4.36
C PRO A 31 5.89 21.73 -3.72
N GLU A 32 4.88 22.49 -4.14
CA GLU A 32 4.50 23.72 -3.45
C GLU A 32 3.29 23.43 -2.57
N THR A 33 3.50 23.43 -1.25
CA THR A 33 2.41 23.31 -0.29
C THR A 33 1.61 24.61 -0.30
N GLY A 34 0.49 24.60 -1.04
CA GLY A 34 -0.46 25.70 -1.12
C GLY A 34 -1.30 25.86 0.17
N GLY A 35 -1.98 27.01 0.27
CA GLY A 35 -2.74 27.39 1.45
C GLY A 35 -4.17 26.84 1.53
N LEU A 36 -4.80 26.36 0.46
CA LEU A 36 -6.19 25.84 0.54
C LEU A 36 -6.27 24.45 1.18
N LEU A 37 -5.20 23.65 1.08
CA LEU A 37 -5.10 22.35 1.75
C LEU A 37 -4.50 22.46 3.15
N ALA A 38 -3.70 23.49 3.42
CA ALA A 38 -3.10 23.75 4.73
C ALA A 38 -3.97 24.66 5.64
N GLY A 39 -4.80 25.52 5.07
CA GLY A 39 -5.59 26.54 5.79
C GLY A 39 -6.91 26.03 6.37
N GLU A 40 -7.47 24.97 5.79
CA GLU A 40 -8.30 24.03 6.56
C GLU A 40 -7.32 23.04 7.17
N SER A 41 -6.60 23.48 8.20
CA SER A 41 -6.02 22.54 9.16
C SER A 41 -7.12 21.53 9.40
N ARG A 42 -6.89 20.27 9.05
CA ARG A 42 -7.61 19.22 9.74
C ARG A 42 -7.49 19.61 11.20
N ALA A 43 -8.64 19.75 11.88
CA ALA A 43 -8.63 19.68 13.33
C ALA A 43 -7.67 18.53 13.65
N GLU A 44 -6.73 18.75 14.59
CA GLU A 44 -5.87 17.70 15.12
C GLU A 44 -6.65 16.39 15.08
N PRO A 45 -6.11 15.31 14.48
CA PRO A 45 -6.87 14.13 14.08
C PRO A 45 -8.03 13.89 15.03
N ASP A 46 -9.25 14.26 14.62
CA ASP A 46 -10.39 14.41 15.54
C ASP A 46 -10.76 13.01 16.03
N GLY A 47 -10.16 12.62 17.15
CA GLY A 47 -10.13 11.26 17.66
C GLY A 47 -9.01 11.10 18.70
N PRO A 48 -9.21 10.28 19.75
CA PRO A 48 -8.12 9.98 20.69
C PRO A 48 -6.92 9.42 19.92
N ALA A 49 -5.70 9.89 20.22
CA ALA A 49 -4.45 9.38 19.64
C ALA A 49 -4.21 7.87 19.86
N ASP A 50 -5.05 7.24 20.68
CA ASP A 50 -5.01 5.84 21.10
C ASP A 50 -5.93 4.92 20.28
N ARG A 51 -6.46 5.38 19.12
CA ARG A 51 -7.34 4.58 18.27
C ARG A 51 -6.87 4.53 16.81
N PRO A 52 -6.89 3.33 16.18
CA PRO A 52 -6.53 3.20 14.79
C PRO A 52 -7.57 3.86 13.87
N LEU A 53 -7.11 4.42 12.75
CA LEU A 53 -7.99 4.94 11.70
C LEU A 53 -8.81 3.81 11.08
N LEU A 54 -8.16 2.67 10.86
CA LEU A 54 -8.73 1.50 10.22
C LEU A 54 -8.29 0.24 10.96
N GLU A 55 -9.24 -0.64 11.24
CA GLU A 55 -8.99 -1.96 11.78
C GLU A 55 -9.64 -3.03 10.90
N VAL A 56 -8.84 -4.02 10.52
CA VAL A 56 -9.23 -5.15 9.69
C VAL A 56 -9.24 -6.39 10.58
N ARG A 57 -10.34 -7.15 10.59
CA ARG A 57 -10.50 -8.33 11.45
C ARG A 57 -10.97 -9.54 10.65
N GLY A 58 -10.19 -10.62 10.67
CA GLY A 58 -10.55 -11.94 10.17
C GLY A 58 -11.00 -11.97 8.70
N LEU A 59 -10.46 -11.09 7.85
CA LEU A 59 -10.87 -11.02 6.45
C LEU A 59 -10.55 -12.33 5.74
N THR A 60 -11.55 -12.88 5.05
CA THR A 60 -11.39 -14.08 4.23
C THR A 60 -12.05 -13.88 2.87
N LYS A 61 -11.36 -14.25 1.80
CA LYS A 61 -11.88 -14.25 0.44
C LYS A 61 -11.39 -15.46 -0.36
N ARG A 62 -12.34 -16.22 -0.87
CA ARG A 62 -12.15 -17.32 -1.82
C ARG A 62 -12.73 -16.95 -3.18
N TYR A 63 -12.02 -17.32 -4.24
CA TYR A 63 -12.52 -17.28 -5.61
C TYR A 63 -12.85 -18.70 -6.07
N GLY A 64 -14.09 -18.93 -6.54
CA GLY A 64 -14.48 -20.22 -7.12
C GLY A 64 -13.88 -20.43 -8.52
N SER A 65 -13.47 -21.65 -8.84
CA SER A 65 -13.09 -22.06 -10.20
C SER A 65 -14.36 -22.19 -11.07
N ARG A 66 -14.41 -21.54 -12.24
CA ARG A 66 -15.55 -21.60 -13.18
C ARG A 66 -15.65 -22.91 -13.98
N LYS A 67 -14.83 -23.92 -13.68
CA LYS A 67 -14.81 -25.21 -14.39
C LYS A 67 -15.67 -26.32 -13.76
N ALA A 68 -16.70 -25.99 -12.99
CA ALA A 68 -17.77 -26.94 -12.68
C ALA A 68 -18.75 -27.02 -13.88
N GLY A 69 -18.41 -27.81 -14.89
CA GLY A 69 -19.31 -28.13 -15.99
C GLY A 69 -20.52 -28.94 -15.53
N LEU A 70 -21.64 -28.85 -16.26
CA LEU A 70 -22.92 -29.50 -15.98
C LEU A 70 -22.89 -31.05 -15.92
N PHE A 71 -21.74 -31.69 -16.11
CA PHE A 71 -21.55 -33.14 -16.00
C PHE A 71 -20.14 -33.43 -15.45
N GLY A 72 -20.03 -33.84 -14.19
CA GLY A 72 -18.80 -34.42 -13.65
C GLY A 72 -18.34 -33.78 -12.34
N GLY A 73 -18.46 -34.53 -11.25
CA GLY A 73 -18.12 -34.13 -9.89
C GLY A 73 -16.62 -33.90 -9.68
N GLY A 74 -16.33 -32.86 -8.90
CA GLY A 74 -15.02 -32.44 -8.47
C GLY A 74 -15.06 -30.94 -8.22
N ALA A 75 -15.50 -30.52 -7.04
CA ALA A 75 -15.31 -29.14 -6.61
C ALA A 75 -13.80 -28.92 -6.47
N GLU A 76 -13.13 -28.40 -7.50
CA GLU A 76 -11.81 -27.82 -7.30
C GLU A 76 -11.94 -26.78 -6.18
N GLU A 77 -11.21 -26.99 -5.08
CA GLU A 77 -11.18 -26.04 -3.97
C GLU A 77 -10.77 -24.67 -4.52
N GLY A 78 -11.69 -23.70 -4.47
CA GLY A 78 -11.42 -22.36 -4.97
C GLY A 78 -10.18 -21.73 -4.31
N VAL A 79 -9.52 -20.82 -5.00
CA VAL A 79 -8.28 -20.17 -4.50
C VAL A 79 -8.61 -19.25 -3.33
N LEU A 80 -7.99 -19.49 -2.17
CA LEU A 80 -8.00 -18.56 -1.03
C LEU A 80 -7.06 -17.39 -1.34
N ALA A 81 -7.63 -16.25 -1.72
CA ALA A 81 -6.87 -15.03 -2.00
C ALA A 81 -6.58 -14.21 -0.75
N VAL A 82 -7.42 -14.33 0.28
CA VAL A 82 -7.21 -13.75 1.61
C VAL A 82 -7.74 -14.78 2.62
N ASP A 83 -6.96 -15.12 3.63
CA ASP A 83 -7.34 -16.09 4.67
C ASP A 83 -6.95 -15.58 6.05
N ASP A 84 -7.96 -15.22 6.83
CA ASP A 84 -7.85 -14.78 8.21
C ASP A 84 -6.84 -13.64 8.44
N VAL A 85 -6.98 -12.57 7.64
CA VAL A 85 -6.12 -11.39 7.72
C VAL A 85 -6.69 -10.38 8.70
N SER A 86 -5.87 -10.00 9.69
CA SER A 86 -6.17 -8.96 10.68
C SER A 86 -4.99 -8.02 10.87
N PHE A 87 -5.23 -6.71 10.88
CA PHE A 87 -4.24 -5.67 11.17
C PHE A 87 -4.94 -4.34 11.47
N ARG A 88 -4.20 -3.38 12.01
CA ARG A 88 -4.69 -2.01 12.25
C ARG A 88 -3.75 -0.99 11.62
N ILE A 89 -4.28 0.15 11.19
CA ILE A 89 -3.51 1.29 10.67
C ILE A 89 -3.77 2.48 11.59
N GLU A 90 -2.73 3.01 12.21
CA GLU A 90 -2.82 4.20 13.06
C GLU A 90 -2.97 5.47 12.22
N ARG A 91 -3.48 6.55 12.82
CA ARG A 91 -3.63 7.83 12.12
C ARG A 91 -2.26 8.43 11.80
N GLY A 92 -2.06 8.83 10.54
CA GLY A 92 -0.80 9.43 10.06
C GLY A 92 0.32 8.43 9.76
N GLU A 93 0.12 7.15 10.07
CA GLU A 93 1.04 6.06 9.75
C GLU A 93 0.98 5.68 8.27
N CYS A 94 2.10 5.19 7.75
CA CYS A 94 2.20 4.38 6.56
C CYS A 94 2.44 2.91 6.94
N LEU A 95 1.39 2.09 6.79
CA LEU A 95 1.51 0.64 6.91
C LEU A 95 1.93 0.04 5.57
N GLY A 96 3.09 -0.58 5.51
CA GLY A 96 3.58 -1.31 4.36
C GLY A 96 2.95 -2.70 4.25
N LEU A 97 2.47 -3.10 3.07
CA LEU A 97 2.01 -4.45 2.78
C LEU A 97 2.87 -5.05 1.68
N VAL A 98 3.67 -6.06 2.02
CA VAL A 98 4.66 -6.69 1.13
C VAL A 98 4.40 -8.17 0.92
N GLY A 99 4.94 -8.71 -0.18
CA GLY A 99 4.86 -10.12 -0.53
C GLY A 99 4.99 -10.33 -2.03
N GLU A 100 5.13 -11.58 -2.45
CA GLU A 100 5.25 -11.93 -3.87
C GLU A 100 4.01 -11.56 -4.70
N SER A 101 4.20 -11.45 -6.01
CA SER A 101 3.08 -11.26 -6.93
C SER A 101 2.06 -12.38 -6.77
N GLY A 102 0.77 -12.04 -6.74
CA GLY A 102 -0.31 -13.02 -6.57
C GLY A 102 -0.59 -13.49 -5.14
N CYS A 103 0.14 -13.02 -4.12
CA CYS A 103 -0.09 -13.48 -2.74
C CYS A 103 -1.36 -12.94 -2.06
N GLY A 104 -2.12 -12.04 -2.71
CA GLY A 104 -3.41 -11.53 -2.22
C GLY A 104 -3.49 -10.03 -1.89
N LYS A 105 -2.38 -9.29 -1.97
CA LYS A 105 -2.30 -7.86 -1.56
C LYS A 105 -3.32 -6.94 -2.23
N SER A 106 -3.45 -7.01 -3.55
CA SER A 106 -4.42 -6.18 -4.29
C SER A 106 -5.87 -6.61 -4.02
N THR A 107 -6.11 -7.90 -3.73
CA THR A 107 -7.44 -8.38 -3.28
C THR A 107 -7.80 -7.76 -1.94
N LEU A 108 -6.87 -7.79 -0.98
CA LEU A 108 -7.03 -7.19 0.34
C LEU A 108 -7.30 -5.68 0.24
N SER A 109 -6.51 -4.95 -0.55
CA SER A 109 -6.68 -3.50 -0.75
C SER A 109 -8.04 -3.15 -1.36
N LYS A 110 -8.52 -3.95 -2.33
CA LYS A 110 -9.85 -3.77 -2.93
C LYS A 110 -10.99 -4.10 -1.96
N ILE A 111 -10.78 -5.01 -1.01
CA ILE A 111 -11.75 -5.28 0.06
C ILE A 111 -11.82 -4.09 1.01
N VAL A 112 -10.69 -3.55 1.44
CA VAL A 112 -10.61 -2.36 2.31
C VAL A 112 -11.34 -1.16 1.68
N MET A 113 -11.17 -0.92 0.38
CA MET A 113 -11.90 0.14 -0.35
C MET A 113 -13.39 -0.15 -0.59
N ARG A 114 -13.87 -1.34 -0.21
CA ARG A 114 -15.23 -1.82 -0.55
C ARG A 114 -15.52 -1.87 -2.06
N ALA A 115 -14.49 -2.10 -2.87
CA ALA A 115 -14.63 -2.48 -4.28
C ALA A 115 -14.87 -3.98 -4.47
N LEU A 116 -14.44 -4.80 -3.51
CA LEU A 116 -14.70 -6.22 -3.44
C LEU A 116 -15.37 -6.57 -2.11
N THR A 117 -16.31 -7.53 -2.12
CA THR A 117 -16.94 -8.04 -0.89
C THR A 117 -16.22 -9.31 -0.43
N PRO A 118 -15.70 -9.37 0.80
CA PRO A 118 -15.11 -10.58 1.38
C PRO A 118 -16.20 -11.60 1.70
N ASP A 119 -15.81 -12.83 1.97
CA ASP A 119 -16.74 -13.87 2.39
C ASP A 119 -16.98 -13.83 3.91
N ARG A 120 -15.97 -13.39 4.68
CA ARG A 120 -16.01 -13.20 6.14
C ARG A 120 -15.09 -12.05 6.58
N GLY A 121 -15.29 -11.59 7.81
CA GLY A 121 -14.49 -10.58 8.48
C GLY A 121 -15.20 -9.22 8.56
N GLU A 122 -14.48 -8.23 9.08
CA GLU A 122 -14.95 -6.87 9.32
C GLU A 122 -13.87 -5.84 8.89
N VAL A 123 -14.31 -4.68 8.43
CA VAL A 123 -13.44 -3.53 8.16
C VAL A 123 -13.99 -2.34 8.93
N LEU A 124 -13.41 -2.09 10.10
CA LEU A 124 -13.83 -1.03 11.01
C LEU A 124 -13.07 0.24 10.68
N PHE A 125 -13.78 1.33 10.46
CA PHE A 125 -13.21 2.65 10.21
C PHE A 125 -13.61 3.60 11.34
N ASP A 126 -12.67 4.38 11.85
CA ASP A 126 -12.93 5.35 12.91
C ASP A 126 -13.56 6.64 12.35
N ASP A 127 -14.86 6.77 12.60
CA ASP A 127 -15.66 7.93 12.22
C ASP A 127 -15.83 8.86 13.42
N ASN A 128 -14.79 9.68 13.67
CA ASN A 128 -14.75 10.67 14.75
C ASN A 128 -15.01 10.04 16.14
N GLY A 129 -14.31 8.93 16.43
CA GLY A 129 -14.44 8.20 17.70
C GLY A 129 -15.49 7.09 17.72
N ALA A 130 -16.22 6.87 16.62
CA ALA A 130 -17.13 5.74 16.46
C ALA A 130 -16.58 4.74 15.44
N ALA A 131 -16.41 3.47 15.85
CA ALA A 131 -16.02 2.40 14.94
C ALA A 131 -17.22 2.00 14.04
N VAL A 132 -17.07 2.17 12.73
CA VAL A 132 -18.09 1.82 11.73
C VAL A 132 -17.61 0.67 10.86
N ASP A 133 -18.34 -0.45 10.84
CA ASP A 133 -18.06 -1.56 9.92
C ASP A 133 -18.51 -1.25 8.49
N LEU A 134 -17.53 -0.92 7.63
CA LEU A 134 -17.74 -0.59 6.22
C LEU A 134 -18.34 -1.75 5.41
N LEU A 135 -18.17 -3.01 5.87
CA LEU A 135 -18.72 -4.18 5.18
C LEU A 135 -20.23 -4.33 5.37
N ARG A 136 -20.78 -3.78 6.46
CA ARG A 136 -22.21 -3.82 6.77
C ARG A 136 -22.98 -2.63 6.21
N LEU A 137 -22.29 -1.58 5.77
CA LEU A 137 -22.92 -0.40 5.21
C LEU A 137 -23.58 -0.69 3.85
N PRO A 138 -24.82 -0.19 3.63
CA PRO A 138 -25.43 -0.13 2.30
C PRO A 138 -24.61 0.75 1.34
N GLN A 139 -24.71 0.50 0.04
CA GLN A 139 -23.94 1.22 -0.99
C GLN A 139 -24.08 2.75 -0.93
N LYS A 140 -25.28 3.27 -0.61
CA LYS A 140 -25.51 4.72 -0.48
C LYS A 140 -24.74 5.32 0.71
N SER A 141 -24.65 4.58 1.81
CA SER A 141 -23.95 5.01 3.03
C SER A 141 -22.42 4.93 2.91
N LEU A 142 -21.89 4.30 1.84
CA LEU A 142 -20.46 4.29 1.55
C LEU A 142 -19.93 5.59 0.94
N LEU A 143 -20.81 6.46 0.40
CA LEU A 143 -20.38 7.67 -0.31
C LEU A 143 -19.49 8.61 0.54
N PRO A 144 -19.79 8.88 1.82
CA PRO A 144 -18.90 9.68 2.68
C PRO A 144 -17.52 9.01 2.87
N TYR A 145 -17.48 7.70 3.13
CA TYR A 145 -16.23 6.95 3.32
C TYR A 145 -15.41 6.85 2.04
N ARG A 146 -16.06 6.78 0.87
CA ARG A 146 -15.37 6.87 -0.43
C ARG A 146 -14.67 8.20 -0.62
N ARG A 147 -15.06 9.29 0.05
CA ARG A 147 -14.29 10.55 0.01
C ARG A 147 -13.06 10.49 0.91
N ARG A 148 -13.20 9.82 2.06
CA ARG A 148 -12.18 9.71 3.10
C ARG A 148 -11.13 8.64 2.79
N ILE A 149 -11.49 7.63 1.99
CA ILE A 149 -10.62 6.53 1.54
C ILE A 149 -10.47 6.65 0.03
N GLN A 150 -9.24 6.92 -0.42
CA GLN A 150 -8.93 7.11 -1.84
C GLN A 150 -7.84 6.12 -2.29
N TYR A 151 -7.76 5.89 -3.60
CA TYR A 151 -6.91 4.84 -4.17
C TYR A 151 -5.96 5.41 -5.22
N VAL A 152 -4.69 5.07 -5.08
CA VAL A 152 -3.65 5.33 -6.08
C VAL A 152 -3.35 4.00 -6.78
N PHE A 153 -3.68 3.95 -8.07
CA PHE A 153 -3.57 2.73 -8.87
C PHE A 153 -2.12 2.44 -9.30
N GLN A 154 -1.85 1.16 -9.56
CA GLN A 154 -0.57 0.61 -10.03
C GLN A 154 -0.17 1.17 -11.40
N ASP A 155 -1.09 1.16 -12.37
CA ASP A 155 -0.82 1.64 -13.73
C ASP A 155 -1.39 3.05 -13.96
N PRO A 156 -0.54 4.09 -14.05
CA PRO A 156 -0.97 5.45 -14.36
C PRO A 156 -1.60 5.58 -15.74
N PHE A 157 -1.32 4.69 -16.69
CA PHE A 157 -1.87 4.76 -18.03
C PHE A 157 -3.35 4.38 -18.03
N SER A 158 -3.67 3.18 -17.53
CA SER A 158 -5.03 2.65 -17.52
C SER A 158 -5.94 3.34 -16.51
N ALA A 159 -5.38 3.98 -15.48
CA ALA A 159 -6.15 4.66 -14.44
C ALA A 159 -6.74 6.02 -14.87
N LEU A 160 -6.30 6.58 -15.99
CA LEU A 160 -6.70 7.91 -16.47
C LEU A 160 -7.55 7.79 -17.74
N ASN A 161 -8.71 8.46 -17.78
CA ASN A 161 -9.54 8.48 -18.98
C ASN A 161 -8.85 9.31 -20.09
N PRO A 162 -8.50 8.71 -21.25
CA PRO A 162 -7.76 9.41 -22.30
C PRO A 162 -8.55 10.52 -22.98
N ARG A 163 -9.88 10.57 -22.78
CA ARG A 163 -10.78 11.60 -23.34
C ARG A 163 -10.96 12.80 -22.43
N MET A 164 -10.39 12.78 -21.23
CA MET A 164 -10.49 13.85 -20.25
C MET A 164 -9.17 14.62 -20.20
N THR A 165 -9.24 15.94 -20.04
CA THR A 165 -8.05 16.76 -19.79
C THR A 165 -7.52 16.55 -18.38
N ALA A 166 -6.30 17.03 -18.09
CA ALA A 166 -5.76 17.02 -16.73
C ALA A 166 -6.70 17.75 -15.74
N PHE A 167 -7.32 18.85 -16.16
CA PHE A 167 -8.34 19.54 -15.37
C PHE A 167 -9.54 18.66 -15.09
N ASP A 168 -10.09 18.00 -16.11
CA ASP A 168 -11.27 17.14 -15.97
C ASP A 168 -10.97 15.98 -15.04
N ILE A 169 -9.81 15.34 -15.18
CA ILE A 169 -9.38 14.21 -14.35
C ILE A 169 -9.29 14.58 -12.87
N VAL A 170 -8.65 15.71 -12.55
CA VAL A 170 -8.46 16.13 -11.15
C VAL A 170 -9.74 16.69 -10.56
N SER A 171 -10.60 17.33 -11.36
CA SER A 171 -11.87 17.88 -10.91
C SER A 171 -13.00 16.85 -10.84
N GLU A 172 -12.89 15.70 -11.51
CA GLU A 172 -13.92 14.67 -11.57
C GLU A 172 -14.45 14.24 -10.19
N PRO A 173 -13.60 13.95 -9.18
CA PRO A 173 -14.09 13.60 -7.85
C PRO A 173 -14.95 14.71 -7.22
N LEU A 174 -14.57 15.97 -7.40
CA LEU A 174 -15.31 17.13 -6.89
C LEU A 174 -16.68 17.25 -7.57
N VAL A 175 -16.75 16.93 -8.86
CA VAL A 175 -17.99 16.92 -9.64
C VAL A 175 -18.93 15.81 -9.17
N VAL A 176 -18.40 14.58 -9.07
CA VAL A 176 -19.16 13.37 -8.66
C VAL A 176 -19.75 13.55 -7.27
N HIS A 177 -18.99 14.14 -6.35
CA HIS A 177 -19.42 14.36 -4.96
C HIS A 177 -20.09 15.72 -4.71
N ARG A 178 -20.26 16.56 -5.75
CA ARG A 178 -20.89 17.89 -5.68
C ARG A 178 -20.29 18.80 -4.60
N LEU A 179 -18.96 18.80 -4.47
CA LEU A 179 -18.26 19.47 -3.36
C LEU A 179 -17.81 20.90 -3.65
N ALA A 180 -17.82 21.32 -4.91
CA ALA A 180 -17.34 22.65 -5.30
C ALA A 180 -18.09 23.16 -6.53
N GLY A 181 -18.23 24.48 -6.64
CA GLY A 181 -18.73 25.16 -7.84
C GLY A 181 -17.69 25.23 -8.97
N PRO A 182 -18.07 25.61 -10.21
CA PRO A 182 -17.14 25.65 -11.35
C PRO A 182 -15.88 26.51 -11.12
N GLU A 183 -16.02 27.70 -10.55
CA GLU A 183 -14.86 28.59 -10.29
C GLU A 183 -13.98 28.09 -9.15
N GLU A 184 -14.59 27.59 -8.07
CA GLU A 184 -13.88 27.01 -6.93
C GLU A 184 -13.06 25.78 -7.34
N ARG A 185 -13.62 24.92 -8.20
CA ARG A 185 -12.90 23.76 -8.76
C ARG A 185 -11.61 24.19 -9.47
N ARG A 186 -11.62 25.30 -10.22
CA ARG A 186 -10.40 25.79 -10.89
C ARG A 186 -9.32 26.17 -9.89
N GLY A 187 -9.68 26.82 -8.79
CA GLY A 187 -8.75 27.13 -7.70
C GLY A 187 -8.14 25.87 -7.09
N ILE A 188 -9.00 24.92 -6.68
CA ILE A 188 -8.58 23.66 -6.07
C ILE A 188 -7.66 22.87 -6.99
N VAL A 189 -8.04 22.72 -8.27
CA VAL A 189 -7.26 21.93 -9.23
C VAL A 189 -5.89 22.57 -9.51
N ARG A 190 -5.80 23.90 -9.60
CA ARG A 190 -4.50 24.59 -9.75
C ARG A 190 -3.59 24.34 -8.55
N GLU A 191 -4.14 24.41 -7.34
CA GLU A 191 -3.37 24.10 -6.13
C GLU A 191 -2.89 22.65 -6.12
N LEU A 192 -3.77 21.69 -6.44
CA LEU A 192 -3.42 20.28 -6.50
C LEU A 192 -2.31 20.01 -7.52
N MET A 193 -2.33 20.67 -8.68
CA MET A 193 -1.26 20.57 -9.68
C MET A 193 0.08 21.03 -9.10
N ARG A 194 0.12 22.20 -8.45
CA ARG A 194 1.35 22.73 -7.82
C ARG A 194 1.83 21.84 -6.67
N LEU A 195 0.90 21.31 -5.87
CA LEU A 195 1.20 20.41 -4.76
C LEU A 195 1.90 19.14 -5.23
N VAL A 196 1.51 18.58 -6.37
CA VAL A 196 2.22 17.43 -6.95
C VAL A 196 3.39 17.84 -7.86
N GLY A 197 3.73 19.13 -7.94
CA GLY A 197 4.82 19.65 -8.76
C GLY A 197 4.58 19.54 -10.28
N LEU A 198 3.33 19.67 -10.71
CA LEU A 198 2.91 19.82 -12.10
C LEU A 198 2.58 21.29 -12.39
N ASP A 199 2.90 21.72 -13.61
CA ASP A 199 2.62 23.07 -14.08
C ASP A 199 1.13 23.26 -14.40
N GLU A 200 0.50 24.27 -13.81
CA GLU A 200 -0.91 24.61 -14.02
C GLU A 200 -1.25 25.01 -15.46
N ARG A 201 -0.26 25.41 -16.27
CA ARG A 201 -0.46 25.66 -17.70
C ARG A 201 -0.81 24.39 -18.47
N HIS A 202 -0.62 23.21 -17.87
CA HIS A 202 -0.90 21.92 -18.49
C HIS A 202 -2.33 21.42 -18.27
N LEU A 203 -3.20 22.20 -17.61
CA LEU A 203 -4.56 21.79 -17.28
C LEU A 203 -5.40 21.32 -18.48
N ASN A 204 -5.21 21.95 -19.65
CA ASN A 204 -5.95 21.60 -20.87
C ASN A 204 -5.31 20.45 -21.66
N ARG A 205 -4.18 19.88 -21.19
CA ARG A 205 -3.52 18.75 -21.86
C ARG A 205 -4.20 17.44 -21.52
N TYR A 206 -4.14 16.51 -22.47
CA TYR A 206 -4.63 15.15 -22.29
C TYR A 206 -3.53 14.24 -21.70
N PRO A 207 -3.89 13.10 -21.08
CA PRO A 207 -2.95 12.17 -20.46
C PRO A 207 -1.77 11.77 -21.35
N HIS A 208 -2.00 11.58 -22.65
CA HIS A 208 -0.96 11.16 -23.60
C HIS A 208 0.20 12.17 -23.72
N SER A 209 -0.02 13.44 -23.38
CA SER A 209 0.99 14.51 -23.39
C SER A 209 1.90 14.51 -22.15
N PHE A 210 1.67 13.64 -21.18
CA PHE A 210 2.43 13.56 -19.92
C PHE A 210 3.34 12.32 -19.91
N SER A 211 4.50 12.43 -19.26
CA SER A 211 5.37 11.28 -18.95
C SER A 211 4.72 10.33 -17.92
N GLY A 212 5.23 9.11 -17.77
CA GLY A 212 4.72 8.14 -16.78
C GLY A 212 4.66 8.72 -15.37
N GLY A 213 5.74 9.36 -14.91
CA GLY A 213 5.79 10.03 -13.61
C GLY A 213 4.83 11.22 -13.48
N GLN A 214 4.61 11.98 -14.55
CA GLN A 214 3.62 13.06 -14.52
C GLN A 214 2.18 12.53 -14.45
N ARG A 215 1.88 11.43 -15.14
CA ARG A 215 0.57 10.76 -15.06
C ARG A 215 0.32 10.19 -13.66
N GLN A 216 1.34 9.60 -13.04
CA GLN A 216 1.21 9.10 -11.66
C GLN A 216 0.91 10.25 -10.70
N ARG A 217 1.60 11.38 -10.85
CA ARG A 217 1.31 12.60 -10.08
C ARG A 217 -0.09 13.15 -10.32
N LEU A 218 -0.59 13.09 -11.55
CA LEU A 218 -1.97 13.46 -11.85
C LEU A 218 -2.97 12.52 -11.14
N GLY A 219 -2.67 11.22 -11.09
CA GLY A 219 -3.44 10.24 -10.32
C GLY A 219 -3.45 10.53 -8.82
N ILE A 220 -2.30 10.92 -8.24
CA ILE A 220 -2.18 11.35 -6.84
C ILE A 220 -2.99 12.64 -6.61
N ALA A 221 -2.87 13.64 -7.48
CA ALA A 221 -3.63 14.88 -7.39
C ALA A 221 -5.15 14.63 -7.42
N ARG A 222 -5.61 13.73 -8.29
CA ARG A 222 -7.02 13.30 -8.33
C ARG A 222 -7.45 12.67 -7.00
N ALA A 223 -6.65 11.77 -6.43
CA ALA A 223 -6.96 11.13 -5.15
C ALA A 223 -7.02 12.15 -4.00
N LEU A 224 -6.12 13.14 -4.00
CA LEU A 224 -6.08 14.20 -3.00
C LEU A 224 -7.23 15.21 -3.11
N ALA A 225 -7.92 15.29 -4.26
CA ALA A 225 -8.98 16.27 -4.48
C ALA A 225 -10.12 16.21 -3.45
N LEU A 226 -10.36 15.04 -2.85
CA LEU A 226 -11.38 14.84 -1.82
C LEU A 226 -10.88 15.01 -0.38
N LYS A 227 -9.62 15.43 -0.18
CA LYS A 227 -8.96 15.56 1.12
C LYS A 227 -9.05 14.25 1.95
N PRO A 228 -8.59 13.10 1.44
CA PRO A 228 -8.79 11.77 2.05
C PRO A 228 -7.95 11.55 3.30
N GLU A 229 -8.46 10.86 4.30
CA GLU A 229 -7.72 10.46 5.50
C GLU A 229 -6.80 9.27 5.24
N LEU A 230 -7.28 8.31 4.43
CA LEU A 230 -6.55 7.11 4.05
C LEU A 230 -6.31 7.07 2.54
N LEU A 231 -5.05 6.92 2.13
CA LEU A 231 -4.68 6.57 0.76
C LEU A 231 -4.21 5.11 0.69
N LEU A 232 -4.87 4.35 -0.17
CA LEU A 232 -4.48 3.00 -0.53
C LEU A 232 -3.58 3.10 -1.77
N CYS A 233 -2.29 2.85 -1.59
CA CYS A 233 -1.29 2.93 -2.64
C CYS A 233 -0.95 1.53 -3.14
N ASP A 234 -1.55 1.10 -4.24
CA ASP A 234 -1.32 -0.23 -4.81
C ASP A 234 -0.21 -0.19 -5.84
N GLU A 235 1.02 -0.54 -5.43
CA GLU A 235 2.22 -0.51 -6.26
C GLU A 235 2.41 0.81 -7.05
N PRO A 236 2.40 1.98 -6.37
CA PRO A 236 2.31 3.29 -7.03
C PRO A 236 3.54 3.67 -7.88
N VAL A 237 4.57 2.84 -7.90
CA VAL A 237 5.85 3.10 -8.56
C VAL A 237 6.33 1.95 -9.46
N SER A 238 5.59 0.85 -9.58
CA SER A 238 6.10 -0.36 -10.25
C SER A 238 6.31 -0.20 -11.76
N ALA A 239 5.55 0.67 -12.42
CA ALA A 239 5.64 0.93 -13.86
C ALA A 239 6.60 2.10 -14.22
N LEU A 240 7.44 2.58 -13.29
CA LEU A 240 8.25 3.79 -13.45
C LEU A 240 9.75 3.48 -13.38
N ASP A 241 10.57 4.29 -14.06
CA ASP A 241 12.03 4.21 -13.96
C ASP A 241 12.53 4.67 -12.58
N VAL A 242 13.69 4.17 -12.14
CA VAL A 242 14.22 4.37 -10.78
C VAL A 242 14.33 5.85 -10.37
N SER A 243 14.63 6.76 -11.31
CA SER A 243 14.70 8.19 -10.99
C SER A 243 13.31 8.78 -10.75
N VAL A 244 12.32 8.37 -11.54
CA VAL A 244 10.92 8.79 -11.36
C VAL A 244 10.32 8.14 -10.12
N GLN A 245 10.64 6.87 -9.83
CA GLN A 245 10.23 6.20 -8.58
C GLN A 245 10.66 7.02 -7.37
N ALA A 246 11.93 7.44 -7.29
CA ALA A 246 12.43 8.30 -6.23
C ALA A 246 11.63 9.60 -6.07
N GLN A 247 11.26 10.25 -7.18
CA GLN A 247 10.44 11.47 -7.14
C GLN A 247 9.06 11.21 -6.53
N ILE A 248 8.41 10.12 -6.92
CA ILE A 248 7.07 9.78 -6.41
C ILE A 248 7.12 9.40 -4.93
N LEU A 249 8.11 8.62 -4.50
CA LEU A 249 8.26 8.24 -3.09
C LEU A 249 8.54 9.46 -2.21
N ASN A 250 9.44 10.36 -2.64
CA ASN A 250 9.69 11.62 -1.93
C ASN A 250 8.41 12.47 -1.83
N LEU A 251 7.68 12.60 -2.94
CA LEU A 251 6.41 13.33 -2.96
C LEU A 251 5.40 12.73 -1.96
N LEU A 252 5.25 11.41 -1.91
CA LEU A 252 4.32 10.76 -0.98
C LEU A 252 4.71 11.00 0.49
N LYS A 253 6.02 10.96 0.84
CA LYS A 253 6.48 11.31 2.20
C LYS A 253 6.20 12.77 2.54
N ASP A 254 6.42 13.68 1.59
CA ASP A 254 6.13 15.10 1.79
C ASP A 254 4.64 15.36 2.01
N LEU A 255 3.79 14.71 1.21
CA LEU A 255 2.34 14.79 1.35
C LEU A 255 1.86 14.21 2.68
N GLN A 256 2.43 13.09 3.13
CA GLN A 256 2.10 12.46 4.41
C GLN A 256 2.34 13.45 5.55
N LYS A 257 3.53 14.03 5.59
CA LYS A 257 3.95 14.98 6.62
C LYS A 257 3.15 16.29 6.54
N ALA A 258 2.92 16.81 5.34
CA ALA A 258 2.26 18.10 5.16
C ALA A 258 0.75 18.04 5.42
N LEU A 259 0.09 16.92 5.12
CA LEU A 259 -1.36 16.80 5.16
C LEU A 259 -1.88 15.82 6.23
N GLY A 260 -0.98 15.19 7.00
CA GLY A 260 -1.32 14.18 7.99
C GLY A 260 -2.06 13.00 7.37
N LEU A 261 -1.59 12.52 6.21
CA LEU A 261 -2.23 11.40 5.50
C LEU A 261 -1.83 10.07 6.14
N THR A 262 -2.76 9.12 6.12
CA THR A 262 -2.51 7.73 6.50
C THR A 262 -2.40 6.89 5.24
N TYR A 263 -1.43 5.96 5.16
CA TYR A 263 -1.22 5.10 4.00
C TYR A 263 -1.37 3.62 4.32
N LEU A 264 -2.01 2.89 3.40
CA LEU A 264 -1.72 1.48 3.18
C LEU A 264 -0.87 1.38 1.91
N PHE A 265 0.42 1.12 2.07
CA PHE A 265 1.39 1.12 0.97
C PHE A 265 1.71 -0.30 0.53
N VAL A 266 1.15 -0.72 -0.60
CA VAL A 266 1.36 -2.06 -1.16
C VAL A 266 2.52 -2.05 -2.14
N SER A 267 3.43 -3.01 -1.98
CA SER A 267 4.58 -3.18 -2.88
C SER A 267 5.03 -4.63 -2.88
N HIS A 268 5.71 -5.06 -3.94
CA HIS A 268 6.50 -6.30 -3.93
C HIS A 268 7.99 -6.02 -3.65
N ASN A 269 8.42 -4.75 -3.64
CA ASN A 269 9.80 -4.35 -3.36
C ASN A 269 9.93 -3.88 -1.91
N LEU A 270 10.66 -4.66 -1.10
CA LEU A 270 10.91 -4.38 0.32
C LEU A 270 11.72 -3.10 0.56
N ALA A 271 12.67 -2.73 -0.31
CA ALA A 271 13.46 -1.50 -0.14
C ALA A 271 12.61 -0.24 -0.31
N VAL A 272 11.59 -0.30 -1.19
CA VAL A 272 10.60 0.78 -1.31
C VAL A 272 9.76 0.90 -0.05
N VAL A 273 9.39 -0.22 0.58
CA VAL A 273 8.59 -0.22 1.79
C VAL A 273 9.39 0.20 3.02
N ASP A 274 10.64 -0.23 3.14
CA ASP A 274 11.57 0.25 4.18
C ASP A 274 11.67 1.79 4.16
N TYR A 275 11.72 2.36 2.96
CA TYR A 275 11.79 3.81 2.80
C TYR A 275 10.48 4.54 3.19
N MET A 276 9.33 3.89 3.05
CA MET A 276 8.02 4.55 3.15
C MET A 276 7.27 4.29 4.47
N ALA A 277 7.41 3.11 5.06
CA ALA A 277 6.47 2.60 6.05
C ALA A 277 7.07 2.51 7.45
N GLU A 278 6.34 2.90 8.48
CA GLU A 278 6.75 2.76 9.88
C GLU A 278 6.58 1.31 10.37
N ARG A 279 5.55 0.60 9.87
CA ARG A 279 5.33 -0.83 10.12
C ARG A 279 5.16 -1.59 8.81
N ILE A 280 5.52 -2.87 8.83
CA ILE A 280 5.51 -3.73 7.64
C ILE A 280 4.75 -5.02 7.94
N ALA A 281 3.71 -5.27 7.15
CA ALA A 281 2.96 -6.51 7.09
C ALA A 281 3.42 -7.35 5.90
N VAL A 282 3.94 -8.54 6.17
CA VAL A 282 4.39 -9.50 5.15
C VAL A 282 3.27 -10.50 4.88
N MET A 283 2.88 -10.63 3.61
CA MET A 283 1.79 -11.47 3.15
C MET A 283 2.31 -12.59 2.25
N CYS A 284 1.96 -13.84 2.58
CA CYS A 284 2.26 -15.03 1.78
C CYS A 284 1.00 -15.87 1.61
N ALA A 285 0.72 -16.34 0.38
CA ALA A 285 -0.37 -17.27 0.08
C ALA A 285 -1.72 -16.92 0.77
N GLY A 286 -2.14 -15.65 0.68
CA GLY A 286 -3.40 -15.17 1.26
C GLY A 286 -3.34 -14.75 2.73
N ARG A 287 -2.22 -14.95 3.44
CA ARG A 287 -2.11 -14.80 4.90
C ARG A 287 -1.06 -13.77 5.28
N LEU A 288 -1.28 -13.04 6.37
CA LEU A 288 -0.19 -12.31 7.02
C LEU A 288 0.69 -13.29 7.78
N VAL A 289 1.98 -13.31 7.46
CA VAL A 289 2.95 -14.21 8.10
C VAL A 289 3.82 -13.50 9.13
N GLU A 290 3.98 -12.19 8.99
CA GLU A 290 4.75 -11.37 9.92
C GLU A 290 4.26 -9.92 9.86
N LEU A 291 4.17 -9.23 10.99
CA LEU A 291 3.86 -7.80 11.09
C LEU A 291 4.74 -7.22 12.19
N ALA A 292 5.56 -6.21 11.89
CA ALA A 292 6.41 -5.58 12.90
C ALA A 292 6.74 -4.13 12.54
N PRO A 293 7.24 -3.31 13.49
CA PRO A 293 7.97 -2.09 13.16
C PRO A 293 9.07 -2.39 12.14
N ARG A 294 9.27 -1.47 11.18
CA ARG A 294 10.22 -1.71 10.08
C ARG A 294 11.61 -2.08 10.62
N GLU A 295 12.10 -1.41 11.66
CA GLU A 295 13.44 -1.61 12.20
C GLU A 295 13.61 -3.01 12.80
N VAL A 296 12.56 -3.51 13.46
CA VAL A 296 12.54 -4.86 14.03
C VAL A 296 12.50 -5.90 12.92
N LEU A 297 11.65 -5.71 11.92
CA LEU A 297 11.50 -6.65 10.80
C LEU A 297 12.79 -6.83 10.00
N PHE A 298 13.53 -5.73 9.74
CA PHE A 298 14.79 -5.79 9.01
C PHE A 298 15.95 -6.33 9.86
N ARG A 299 15.97 -6.01 11.16
CA ARG A 299 17.05 -6.46 12.07
C ARG A 299 16.89 -7.92 12.49
N ASN A 300 15.67 -8.35 12.75
CA ASN A 300 15.37 -9.67 13.31
C ASN A 300 14.11 -10.28 12.66
N PRO A 301 14.12 -10.56 11.35
CA PRO A 301 13.02 -11.25 10.70
C PRO A 301 12.86 -12.65 11.30
N ARG A 302 11.65 -12.98 11.75
CA ARG A 302 11.37 -14.25 12.43
C ARG A 302 10.85 -15.29 11.46
N HIS A 303 9.90 -14.94 10.60
CA HIS A 303 9.27 -15.91 9.71
C HIS A 303 10.22 -16.32 8.55
N PRO A 304 10.31 -17.61 8.21
CA PRO A 304 11.21 -18.11 7.15
C PRO A 304 10.93 -17.46 5.78
N TYR A 305 9.66 -17.20 5.46
CA TYR A 305 9.29 -16.44 4.26
C TYR A 305 9.86 -15.01 4.26
N THR A 306 9.75 -14.28 5.37
CA THR A 306 10.29 -12.92 5.49
C THR A 306 11.81 -12.92 5.30
N ARG A 307 12.51 -13.88 5.90
CA ARG A 307 13.96 -14.08 5.72
C ARG A 307 14.32 -14.32 4.26
N ALA A 308 13.56 -15.18 3.57
CA ALA A 308 13.77 -15.47 2.15
C ALA A 308 13.53 -14.23 1.27
N LEU A 309 12.45 -13.47 1.55
CA LEU A 309 12.16 -12.22 0.83
C LEU A 309 13.28 -11.18 1.02
N LEU A 310 13.80 -11.02 2.23
CA LEU A 310 14.90 -10.09 2.52
C LEU A 310 16.19 -10.52 1.82
N ALA A 311 16.53 -11.81 1.86
CA ALA A 311 17.69 -12.36 1.16
C ALA A 311 17.59 -12.23 -0.37
N ALA A 312 16.38 -12.01 -0.91
CA ALA A 312 16.12 -11.83 -2.32
C ALA A 312 16.30 -10.42 -2.85
N VAL A 313 16.49 -9.43 -1.97
CA VAL A 313 16.66 -8.05 -2.42
C VAL A 313 18.13 -7.80 -2.75
N PRO A 314 18.46 -7.47 -4.02
CA PRO A 314 19.82 -7.10 -4.37
C PRO A 314 20.24 -5.83 -3.65
N GLU A 315 21.41 -5.87 -3.01
CA GLU A 315 22.11 -4.65 -2.66
C GLU A 315 22.80 -4.10 -3.91
N PRO A 316 22.69 -2.79 -4.20
CA PRO A 316 23.41 -2.18 -5.32
C PRO A 316 24.89 -1.95 -4.94
N ASP A 317 25.52 -2.98 -4.38
CA ASP A 317 26.93 -3.05 -4.03
C ASP A 317 27.60 -4.15 -4.87
N LEU A 318 28.68 -3.79 -5.57
CA LEU A 318 29.42 -4.72 -6.42
C LEU A 318 30.20 -5.76 -5.61
N ASP A 319 30.48 -5.47 -4.34
CA ASP A 319 31.22 -6.36 -3.44
C ASP A 319 30.31 -7.36 -2.73
N TYR A 320 28.98 -7.26 -2.91
CA TYR A 320 27.97 -8.13 -2.29
C TYR A 320 27.06 -8.79 -3.35
N PRO A 321 27.56 -9.78 -4.11
CA PRO A 321 26.78 -10.44 -5.15
C PRO A 321 25.66 -11.31 -4.57
N LEU A 322 24.49 -11.30 -5.22
CA LEU A 322 23.36 -12.17 -4.87
C LEU A 322 23.71 -13.66 -5.01
N ASP A 323 23.39 -14.45 -3.97
CA ASP A 323 23.44 -15.90 -4.06
C ASP A 323 22.14 -16.48 -4.64
N PHE A 324 22.15 -16.74 -5.96
CA PHE A 324 21.03 -17.33 -6.67
C PHE A 324 20.64 -18.73 -6.18
N ARG A 325 21.51 -19.46 -5.46
CA ARG A 325 21.18 -20.78 -4.91
C ARG A 325 20.27 -20.68 -3.70
N ALA A 326 20.43 -19.65 -2.88
CA ALA A 326 19.55 -19.33 -1.77
C ALA A 326 18.16 -18.84 -2.25
N LEU A 327 18.09 -18.30 -3.48
CA LEU A 327 16.88 -17.74 -4.08
C LEU A 327 16.00 -18.73 -4.84
N ALA A 328 16.57 -19.85 -5.26
CA ALA A 328 15.85 -20.88 -6.03
C ALA A 328 14.91 -21.74 -5.17
N ASP A 329 14.81 -21.47 -3.87
CA ASP A 329 14.01 -22.28 -2.96
C ASP A 329 12.54 -21.82 -2.93
N GLU A 330 11.75 -22.29 -3.91
CA GLU A 330 10.28 -22.11 -3.95
C GLU A 330 9.57 -22.63 -2.68
N ARG A 331 10.27 -23.35 -1.79
CA ARG A 331 9.74 -23.80 -0.50
C ARG A 331 9.31 -22.65 0.39
N ALA A 332 9.98 -21.49 0.30
CA ALA A 332 9.65 -20.34 1.13
C ALA A 332 8.23 -19.79 0.85
N SER A 333 7.70 -19.95 -0.36
CA SER A 333 6.36 -19.46 -0.74
C SER A 333 5.25 -20.49 -0.51
N LYS A 334 5.59 -21.72 -0.09
CA LYS A 334 4.65 -22.83 0.11
C LYS A 334 4.44 -23.07 1.62
N PRO A 335 3.29 -22.70 2.20
CA PRO A 335 3.02 -22.82 3.62
C PRO A 335 3.27 -24.22 4.22
N GLU A 336 2.98 -25.25 3.46
CA GLU A 336 3.17 -26.66 3.83
C GLU A 336 4.64 -27.10 3.90
N LEU A 337 5.56 -26.30 3.34
CA LEU A 337 7.00 -26.57 3.34
C LEU A 337 7.79 -25.71 4.32
N TRP A 338 7.13 -24.82 5.09
CA TRP A 338 7.83 -24.05 6.10
C TRP A 338 8.34 -24.93 7.25
N PRO A 339 9.55 -24.68 7.77
CA PRO A 339 10.06 -25.42 8.91
C PRO A 339 9.17 -25.20 10.14
N ARG A 340 9.14 -26.17 11.05
CA ARG A 340 8.54 -25.97 12.37
C ARG A 340 9.27 -24.83 13.11
N PRO A 341 8.56 -23.98 13.88
CA PRO A 341 7.13 -24.05 14.22
C PRO A 341 6.18 -23.39 13.20
N TYR A 342 6.65 -22.94 12.03
CA TYR A 342 5.87 -22.12 11.10
C TYR A 342 4.97 -22.92 10.13
N GLY A 343 5.35 -24.16 9.80
CA GLY A 343 4.64 -25.02 8.85
C GLY A 343 3.14 -25.13 9.06
N LEU A 344 2.36 -24.94 7.99
CA LEU A 344 0.89 -25.09 7.99
C LEU A 344 0.52 -26.40 7.27
N ALA A 345 0.11 -27.41 8.03
CA ALA A 345 -0.33 -28.69 7.47
C ALA A 345 -1.82 -28.63 7.06
N GLY A 346 -2.17 -29.26 5.94
CA GLY A 346 -3.56 -29.60 5.60
C GLY A 346 -4.54 -28.42 5.47
N GLY A 347 -4.06 -27.21 5.14
CA GLY A 347 -4.91 -26.03 5.02
C GLY A 347 -5.25 -25.35 6.36
N ALA A 348 -4.55 -25.70 7.44
CA ALA A 348 -4.61 -25.00 8.72
C ALA A 348 -4.33 -23.50 8.55
N ARG A 349 -4.97 -22.68 9.39
CA ARG A 349 -4.75 -21.23 9.40
C ARG A 349 -3.50 -20.84 10.18
N GLY A 350 -3.15 -21.65 11.18
CA GLY A 350 -2.15 -21.26 12.18
C GLY A 350 -2.64 -20.08 13.04
N MET A 351 -1.80 -19.66 13.98
CA MET A 351 -2.07 -18.57 14.92
C MET A 351 -1.18 -17.38 14.57
N PHE A 352 -1.73 -16.17 14.55
CA PHE A 352 -0.97 -14.93 14.35
C PHE A 352 -0.76 -14.27 15.70
N GLU A 353 0.40 -14.53 16.30
CA GLU A 353 0.67 -14.20 17.70
C GLU A 353 1.71 -13.10 17.83
N GLU A 354 1.52 -12.22 18.82
CA GLU A 354 2.51 -11.25 19.24
C GLU A 354 3.61 -11.95 20.04
N ILE A 355 4.82 -12.00 19.50
CA ILE A 355 5.97 -12.65 20.14
C ILE A 355 6.82 -11.65 20.94
N GLU A 356 6.77 -10.38 20.55
CA GLU A 356 7.42 -9.21 21.16
C GLU A 356 6.51 -8.00 20.89
N GLU A 357 6.67 -6.90 21.64
CA GLU A 357 5.82 -5.71 21.50
C GLU A 357 5.76 -5.21 20.05
N GLY A 358 4.56 -5.26 19.46
CA GLY A 358 4.30 -4.86 18.08
C GLY A 358 4.80 -5.84 17.01
N HIS A 359 5.42 -6.96 17.37
CA HIS A 359 5.95 -7.98 16.45
C HIS A 359 5.08 -9.24 16.48
N PHE A 360 4.29 -9.41 15.42
CA PHE A 360 3.40 -10.55 15.23
C PHE A 360 3.98 -11.51 14.21
N VAL A 361 3.88 -12.81 14.47
CA VAL A 361 4.37 -13.88 13.60
C VAL A 361 3.33 -14.99 13.49
N ARG A 362 3.16 -15.52 12.28
CA ARG A 362 2.27 -16.67 12.07
C ARG A 362 2.97 -17.97 12.41
N LEU A 363 2.36 -18.75 13.29
CA LEU A 363 2.83 -20.05 13.75
C LEU A 363 1.85 -21.15 13.32
N GLY A 364 2.36 -22.35 13.08
CA GLY A 364 1.53 -23.54 12.88
C GLY A 364 0.84 -23.96 14.17
N GLU A 365 -0.24 -24.75 14.04
CA GLU A 365 -1.08 -25.19 15.16
C GLU A 365 -0.32 -26.06 16.19
N ASP A 366 0.79 -26.70 15.80
CA ASP A 366 1.66 -27.49 16.68
C ASP A 366 2.61 -26.63 17.54
N ALA A 367 2.63 -25.31 17.37
CA ALA A 367 3.49 -24.42 18.15
C ALA A 367 2.90 -24.24 19.57
N ALA A 368 3.60 -24.74 20.59
CA ALA A 368 3.21 -24.46 21.97
C ALA A 368 3.21 -22.93 22.22
N PRO A 369 2.16 -22.36 22.84
CA PRO A 369 2.14 -20.93 23.16
C PRO A 369 3.34 -20.60 24.06
N GLY A 370 4.23 -19.73 23.57
CA GLY A 370 5.48 -19.33 24.25
C GLY A 370 6.79 -19.88 23.65
N GLY A 371 6.75 -20.72 22.60
CA GLY A 371 7.95 -21.39 22.05
C GLY A 371 8.97 -20.52 21.31
N LEU A 372 8.69 -19.23 21.07
CA LEU A 372 9.57 -18.29 20.37
C LEU A 372 10.23 -17.25 21.27
N ALA A 373 9.86 -17.21 22.56
CA ALA A 373 10.51 -16.37 23.56
C ALA A 373 11.79 -17.05 24.06
N ALA A 374 12.81 -17.14 23.21
CA ALA A 374 14.18 -17.49 23.57
C ALA A 374 15.19 -16.87 22.60
#